data_AF-A0A368GYQ8-F1
#
_entry.id   AF-A0A368GYQ8-F1
#
_cell.length_a   1.000
_cell.length_b   1.000
_cell.length_c   1.000
_cell.angle_alpha   90.00
_cell.angle_beta   90.00
_cell.angle_gamma   90.00
#
_symmetry.space_group_name_H-M   'P 1'
#
loop_
_entity.id
_entity.type
_entity.pdbx_description
1 polymer ?
#
loop_
_entity_poly.entity_id
_entity_poly.type
_entity_poly.pdbx_seq_one_letter_code
_entity_poly.pdbx_strand_id
1 'polypeptide(L)'
;MEGLHPDLIQFTSSSNDAQSQFTQIVEASSKTVGRGGLGHIVVRELSADHERESADASHKNMQLQNKIKELTTTVENMRAEMERLSLDKQTLEDLLESAKSAVSSRQKVVEDLEVQLEELRASSRLSTESYRIDDVTLRQLFLSYFTAPVDKRADIALLLGSILEYSPEDMHKVCILSL
;
A
#
# COMPACT_ATOMS: atom_id res chain seq x y z
N MET A 1 -121.74 -15.89 -58.73
CA MET A 1 -121.56 -15.01 -57.57
C MET A 1 -120.88 -15.86 -56.50
N GLU A 2 -119.55 -15.74 -56.44
CA GLU A 2 -118.83 -15.00 -55.37
C GLU A 2 -118.68 -15.90 -54.13
N GLY A 3 -117.49 -16.19 -53.59
CA GLY A 3 -116.22 -15.48 -53.71
C GLY A 3 -115.01 -16.36 -53.40
N LEU A 4 -113.86 -15.76 -53.68
CA LEU A 4 -112.52 -16.34 -53.70
C LEU A 4 -111.90 -16.61 -52.31
N HIS A 5 -111.01 -17.61 -52.32
CA HIS A 5 -109.87 -17.91 -51.46
C HIS A 5 -109.27 -16.76 -50.61
N PRO A 6 -108.81 -17.06 -49.37
CA PRO A 6 -107.49 -16.55 -48.96
C PRO A 6 -106.64 -17.46 -48.03
N ASP A 7 -106.84 -18.78 -47.94
CA ASP A 7 -106.12 -19.57 -46.90
C ASP A 7 -104.77 -20.21 -47.29
N LEU A 8 -104.12 -19.78 -48.38
CA LEU A 8 -102.82 -20.37 -48.81
C LEU A 8 -101.62 -19.43 -48.75
N ILE A 9 -101.75 -18.20 -48.23
CA ILE A 9 -100.63 -17.22 -48.18
C ILE A 9 -100.06 -17.03 -46.75
N GLN A 10 -100.77 -17.49 -45.71
CA GLN A 10 -100.28 -17.35 -44.33
C GLN A 10 -99.27 -18.43 -43.90
N PHE A 11 -99.18 -19.56 -44.61
CA PHE A 11 -98.23 -20.62 -44.21
C PHE A 11 -96.81 -20.43 -44.79
N THR A 12 -96.66 -19.75 -45.93
CA THR A 12 -95.35 -19.49 -46.54
C THR A 12 -94.66 -18.24 -46.00
N SER A 13 -95.42 -17.25 -45.51
CA SER A 13 -94.90 -16.04 -44.88
C SER A 13 -94.27 -16.35 -43.52
N SER A 14 -94.95 -17.14 -42.68
CA SER A 14 -94.41 -17.58 -41.38
C SER A 14 -93.14 -18.44 -41.51
N SER A 15 -93.05 -19.28 -42.55
CA SER A 15 -91.85 -20.10 -42.81
C SER A 15 -90.65 -19.27 -43.27
N ASN A 16 -90.88 -18.25 -44.10
CA ASN A 16 -89.82 -17.34 -44.55
C ASN A 16 -89.35 -16.42 -43.42
N ASP A 17 -90.27 -15.97 -42.55
CA ASP A 17 -89.94 -15.19 -41.36
C ASP A 17 -89.15 -16.03 -40.35
N ALA A 18 -89.51 -17.30 -40.16
CA ALA A 18 -88.76 -18.22 -39.31
C ALA A 18 -87.34 -18.49 -39.86
N GLN A 19 -87.18 -18.66 -41.18
CA GLN A 19 -85.85 -18.79 -41.80
C GLN A 19 -85.02 -17.50 -41.70
N SER A 20 -85.64 -16.35 -41.89
CA SER A 20 -84.99 -15.05 -41.76
C SER A 20 -84.52 -14.80 -40.31
N GLN A 21 -85.38 -15.07 -39.33
CA GLN A 21 -85.03 -14.99 -37.91
C GLN A 21 -83.92 -15.97 -37.54
N PHE A 22 -83.96 -17.21 -38.02
CA PHE A 22 -82.90 -18.19 -37.76
C PHE A 22 -81.56 -17.74 -38.37
N THR A 23 -81.56 -17.23 -39.60
CA THR A 23 -80.36 -16.71 -40.27
C THR A 23 -79.79 -15.51 -39.51
N GLN A 24 -80.66 -14.60 -39.04
CA GLN A 24 -80.26 -13.43 -38.28
C GLN A 24 -79.73 -13.79 -36.89
N ILE A 25 -80.29 -14.80 -36.22
CA ILE A 25 -79.79 -15.35 -34.94
C ILE A 25 -78.44 -16.04 -35.14
N VAL A 26 -78.25 -16.81 -36.21
CA VAL A 26 -76.98 -17.49 -36.51
C VAL A 26 -75.88 -16.48 -36.84
N GLU A 27 -76.21 -15.40 -37.56
CA GLU A 27 -75.27 -14.32 -37.87
C GLU A 27 -74.93 -13.48 -36.63
N ALA A 28 -75.92 -13.15 -35.79
CA ALA A 28 -75.70 -12.49 -34.51
C ALA A 28 -74.86 -13.37 -33.57
N SER A 29 -75.11 -14.67 -33.53
CA SER A 29 -74.34 -15.64 -32.75
C SER A 29 -72.92 -15.80 -33.28
N SER A 30 -72.71 -15.76 -34.60
CA SER A 30 -71.36 -15.77 -35.18
C SER A 30 -70.58 -14.49 -34.87
N LYS A 31 -71.24 -13.33 -34.87
CA LYS A 31 -70.64 -12.04 -34.49
C LYS A 31 -70.31 -11.97 -33.00
N THR A 32 -71.16 -12.53 -32.13
CA THR A 32 -70.87 -12.58 -30.68
C THR A 32 -69.78 -13.59 -30.34
N VAL A 33 -69.72 -14.73 -31.02
CA VAL A 33 -68.63 -15.72 -30.89
C VAL A 33 -67.31 -15.15 -31.41
N GLY A 34 -67.30 -14.46 -32.55
CA GLY A 34 -66.10 -13.80 -33.08
C GLY A 34 -65.58 -12.69 -32.16
N ARG A 35 -66.48 -11.89 -31.57
CA ARG A 35 -66.14 -10.80 -30.64
C ARG A 35 -65.70 -11.31 -29.26
N GLY A 36 -66.29 -12.40 -28.76
CA GLY A 36 -65.85 -13.10 -27.54
C GLY A 36 -64.49 -13.80 -27.71
N GLY A 37 -64.23 -14.36 -28.89
CA GLY A 37 -62.94 -14.96 -29.24
C GLY A 37 -61.80 -13.94 -29.28
N LEU A 38 -62.03 -12.77 -29.88
CA LEU A 38 -61.05 -11.67 -29.93
C LEU A 38 -60.71 -11.14 -28.52
N GLY A 39 -61.69 -10.99 -27.64
CA GLY A 39 -61.45 -10.57 -26.25
C GLY A 39 -60.61 -11.59 -25.47
N HIS A 40 -60.87 -12.88 -25.65
CA HIS A 40 -60.10 -13.95 -25.01
C HIS A 40 -58.65 -14.01 -25.54
N ILE A 41 -58.42 -13.74 -26.83
CA ILE A 41 -57.09 -13.67 -27.42
C ILE A 41 -56.30 -12.49 -26.82
N VAL A 42 -56.88 -11.29 -26.78
CA VAL A 42 -56.22 -10.10 -26.22
C VAL A 42 -55.90 -10.28 -24.73
N VAL A 43 -56.81 -10.86 -23.93
CA VAL A 43 -56.54 -11.12 -22.51
C VAL A 43 -55.42 -12.14 -22.33
N ARG A 44 -55.35 -13.17 -23.18
CA ARG A 44 -54.24 -14.14 -23.17
C ARG A 44 -52.92 -13.50 -23.56
N GLU A 45 -52.90 -12.66 -24.59
CA GLU A 45 -51.70 -11.92 -25.02
C GLU A 45 -51.20 -10.98 -23.93
N LEU A 46 -52.10 -10.16 -23.34
CA LEU A 46 -51.75 -9.28 -22.22
C LEU A 46 -51.25 -10.05 -20.99
N SER A 47 -51.80 -11.23 -20.72
CA SER A 47 -51.34 -12.09 -19.62
C SER A 47 -49.95 -12.66 -19.89
N ALA A 48 -49.67 -13.07 -21.14
CA ALA A 48 -48.37 -13.57 -21.56
C ALA A 48 -47.31 -12.44 -21.53
N ASP A 49 -47.67 -11.24 -21.96
CA ASP A 49 -46.79 -10.07 -21.90
C ASP A 49 -46.50 -9.67 -20.44
N HIS A 50 -47.51 -9.70 -19.57
CA HIS A 50 -47.33 -9.42 -18.15
C HIS A 50 -46.45 -10.48 -17.46
N GLU A 51 -46.64 -11.76 -17.77
CA GLU A 51 -45.80 -12.84 -17.26
C GLU A 51 -44.35 -12.66 -17.70
N ARG A 52 -44.12 -12.27 -18.96
CA ARG A 52 -42.79 -11.99 -19.50
C ARG A 52 -42.14 -10.79 -18.82
N GLU A 53 -42.87 -9.69 -18.67
CA GLU A 53 -42.37 -8.50 -17.98
C GLU A 53 -42.05 -8.78 -16.52
N SER A 54 -42.89 -9.56 -15.84
CA SER A 54 -42.67 -10.02 -14.46
C SER A 54 -41.43 -10.91 -14.36
N ALA A 55 -41.23 -11.83 -15.30
CA ALA A 55 -40.04 -12.67 -15.37
C ALA A 55 -38.77 -11.84 -15.61
N ASP A 56 -38.79 -10.88 -16.53
CA ASP A 56 -37.66 -9.99 -16.80
C ASP A 56 -37.33 -9.09 -15.61
N ALA A 57 -38.35 -8.55 -14.94
CA ALA A 57 -38.19 -7.76 -13.73
C ALA A 57 -37.60 -8.58 -12.59
N SER A 58 -38.10 -9.80 -12.38
CA SER A 58 -37.57 -10.76 -11.40
C SER A 58 -36.11 -11.11 -11.68
N HIS A 59 -35.77 -11.38 -12.94
CA HIS A 59 -34.40 -11.68 -13.35
C HIS A 59 -33.44 -10.51 -13.10
N LYS A 60 -33.84 -9.28 -13.46
CA LYS A 60 -33.06 -8.06 -13.18
C LYS A 60 -32.89 -7.84 -11.67
N ASN A 61 -33.94 -8.07 -10.88
CA ASN A 61 -33.87 -7.95 -9.42
C ASN A 61 -32.87 -8.96 -8.83
N MET A 62 -32.90 -10.21 -9.28
CA MET A 62 -31.93 -11.23 -8.88
C MET A 62 -30.49 -10.83 -9.26
N GLN A 63 -30.26 -10.32 -10.47
CA GLN A 63 -28.94 -9.83 -10.87
C GLN A 63 -28.47 -8.67 -9.99
N LEU A 64 -29.33 -7.71 -9.68
CA LEU A 64 -29.02 -6.58 -8.80
C LEU A 64 -28.70 -7.05 -7.39
N GLN A 65 -29.46 -8.01 -6.85
CA GLN A 65 -29.17 -8.59 -5.54
C GLN A 65 -27.82 -9.30 -5.50
N ASN A 66 -27.45 -10.02 -6.56
CA ASN A 66 -26.14 -10.66 -6.66
C ASN A 66 -25.01 -9.61 -6.70
N LYS A 67 -25.16 -8.54 -7.49
CA LYS A 67 -24.20 -7.43 -7.53
C LYS A 67 -24.08 -6.73 -6.19
N ILE A 68 -25.20 -6.50 -5.49
CA ILE A 68 -25.19 -5.91 -4.15
C ILE A 68 -24.39 -6.79 -3.20
N LYS A 69 -24.65 -8.10 -3.18
CA LYS A 69 -23.89 -9.04 -2.33
C LYS A 69 -22.40 -9.02 -2.64
N GLU A 70 -22.03 -9.08 -3.92
CA GLU A 70 -20.63 -9.04 -4.37
C GLU A 70 -19.94 -7.73 -3.93
N LEU A 71 -20.59 -6.58 -4.18
CA LEU A 71 -20.07 -5.29 -3.76
C LEU A 71 -19.98 -5.16 -2.24
N THR A 72 -20.96 -5.66 -1.49
CA THR A 72 -20.92 -5.71 -0.02
C THR A 72 -19.71 -6.50 0.47
N THR A 73 -19.47 -7.71 -0.07
CA THR A 73 -18.29 -8.50 0.31
C THR A 73 -16.98 -7.80 -0.05
N THR A 74 -16.94 -7.11 -1.18
CA THR A 74 -15.76 -6.34 -1.60
C THR A 74 -15.48 -5.18 -0.64
N VAL A 75 -16.52 -4.44 -0.25
CA VAL A 75 -16.40 -3.34 0.72
C VAL A 75 -15.94 -3.85 2.09
N GLU A 76 -16.48 -4.98 2.55
CA GLU A 76 -16.07 -5.62 3.80
C GLU A 76 -14.59 -6.04 3.75
N ASN A 77 -14.16 -6.66 2.66
CA ASN A 77 -12.76 -7.04 2.46
C ASN A 77 -11.84 -5.81 2.45
N MET A 78 -12.20 -4.76 1.71
CA MET A 78 -11.42 -3.51 1.65
C MET A 78 -11.34 -2.83 3.01
N ARG A 79 -12.41 -2.87 3.82
CA ARG A 79 -12.38 -2.35 5.19
C ARG A 79 -11.43 -3.14 6.08
N ALA A 80 -11.48 -4.47 6.02
CA ALA A 80 -10.57 -5.33 6.78
C ALA A 80 -9.11 -5.10 6.36
N GLU A 81 -8.84 -4.96 5.06
CA GLU A 81 -7.50 -4.62 4.56
C GLU A 81 -7.04 -3.23 5.02
N MET A 82 -7.94 -2.24 5.02
CA MET A 82 -7.63 -0.89 5.49
C MET A 82 -7.28 -0.87 6.97
N GLU A 83 -8.02 -1.61 7.81
CA GLU A 83 -7.71 -1.75 9.24
C GLU A 83 -6.36 -2.41 9.46
N ARG A 84 -6.08 -3.50 8.73
CA ARG A 84 -4.78 -4.18 8.76
C ARG A 84 -3.63 -3.25 8.37
N LEU A 85 -3.76 -2.54 7.25
CA LEU A 85 -2.76 -1.59 6.78
C LEU A 85 -2.56 -0.43 7.76
N SER A 86 -3.63 0.01 8.43
CA SER A 86 -3.54 1.05 9.45
C SER A 86 -2.73 0.59 10.66
N LEU A 87 -2.91 -0.66 11.10
CA LEU A 87 -2.11 -1.24 12.18
C LEU A 87 -0.64 -1.38 11.76
N ASP A 88 -0.39 -1.94 10.58
CA ASP A 88 0.97 -2.07 10.03
C ASP A 88 1.67 -0.70 9.95
N LYS A 89 0.96 0.32 9.48
CA LYS A 89 1.47 1.70 9.44
C LYS A 89 1.88 2.20 10.83
N GLN A 90 1.02 2.01 11.85
CA GLN A 90 1.35 2.43 13.22
C GLN A 90 2.63 1.74 13.72
N THR A 91 2.76 0.43 13.49
CA THR A 91 3.98 -0.30 13.90
C THR A 91 5.23 0.22 13.21
N LEU A 92 5.14 0.57 11.93
CA LEU A 92 6.25 1.15 11.18
C LEU A 92 6.60 2.56 11.65
N GLU A 93 5.61 3.38 11.99
CA GLU A 93 5.83 4.71 12.56
C GLU A 93 6.53 4.63 13.92
N ASP A 94 6.13 3.70 14.79
CA ASP A 94 6.77 3.46 16.08
C ASP A 94 8.24 2.98 15.93
N LEU A 95 8.48 2.05 15.01
CA LEU A 95 9.84 1.58 14.69
C LEU A 95 10.71 2.70 14.11
N LEU A 96 10.15 3.54 13.23
CA LEU A 96 10.84 4.68 12.65
C LEU A 96 11.24 5.69 13.72
N GLU A 97 10.33 5.98 14.66
CA GLU A 97 10.61 6.92 15.75
C GLU A 97 11.68 6.37 16.70
N SER A 98 11.61 5.08 17.03
CA SER A 98 12.66 4.40 17.80
C SER A 98 14.02 4.47 17.11
N ALA A 99 14.07 4.21 15.81
CA ALA A 99 15.30 4.28 15.03
C ALA A 99 15.87 5.71 14.96
N LYS A 100 15.02 6.73 14.77
CA LYS A 100 15.42 8.14 14.80
C LYS A 100 16.01 8.53 16.16
N SER A 101 15.36 8.13 17.24
CA SER A 101 15.86 8.38 18.60
C SER A 101 17.22 7.71 18.82
N ALA A 102 17.39 6.45 18.37
CA ALA A 102 18.66 5.75 18.44
C ALA A 102 19.76 6.46 17.63
N VAL A 103 19.47 6.92 16.41
CA VAL A 103 20.42 7.68 15.59
C VAL A 103 20.80 8.99 16.27
N SER A 104 19.84 9.75 16.78
CA SER A 104 20.07 11.01 17.51
C SER A 104 20.97 10.78 18.73
N SER A 105 20.70 9.73 19.52
CA SER A 105 21.52 9.38 20.67
C SER A 105 22.97 9.03 20.29
N ARG A 106 23.17 8.28 19.21
CA ARG A 106 24.50 7.92 18.72
C ARG A 106 25.25 9.13 18.16
N GLN A 107 24.53 10.00 17.44
CA GLN A 107 25.11 11.23 16.89
C GLN A 107 25.64 12.12 18.02
N LYS A 108 24.88 12.28 19.10
CA LYS A 108 25.35 13.00 20.30
C LYS A 108 26.61 12.38 20.90
N VAL A 109 26.66 11.04 21.03
CA VAL A 109 27.85 10.36 21.54
C VAL A 109 29.06 10.58 20.63
N VAL A 110 28.87 10.57 19.30
CA VAL A 110 29.93 10.86 18.34
C VAL A 110 30.44 12.29 18.53
N GLU A 111 29.55 13.27 18.62
CA GLU A 111 29.92 14.68 18.85
C GLU A 111 30.69 14.85 20.18
N ASP A 112 30.22 14.23 21.26
CA ASP A 112 30.89 14.28 22.57
C ASP A 112 32.31 13.65 22.51
N LEU A 113 32.50 12.59 21.72
CA LEU A 113 33.81 11.95 21.51
C LEU A 113 34.73 12.78 20.60
N GLU A 114 34.18 13.43 19.59
CA GLU A 114 34.94 14.33 18.71
C GLU A 114 35.49 15.54 19.48
N VAL A 115 34.67 16.12 20.38
CA VAL A 115 35.11 17.19 21.28
C VAL A 115 36.25 16.71 22.19
N GLN A 116 36.10 15.55 22.82
CA GLN A 116 37.15 14.98 23.68
C GLN A 116 38.45 14.72 22.90
N LEU A 117 38.36 14.22 21.66
CA LEU A 117 39.54 14.00 20.83
C LEU A 117 40.24 15.32 20.48
N GLU A 118 39.49 16.38 20.21
CA GLU A 118 40.06 17.69 19.90
C GLU A 118 40.72 18.32 21.13
N GLU A 119 40.11 18.21 22.32
CA GLU A 119 40.71 18.66 23.59
C GLU A 119 42.01 17.91 23.91
N LEU A 120 42.05 16.59 23.68
CA LEU A 120 43.26 15.79 23.85
C LEU A 120 44.35 16.18 22.84
N ARG A 121 44.00 16.45 21.58
CA ARG A 121 44.94 16.94 20.57
C ARG A 121 45.49 18.32 20.93
N ALA A 122 44.64 19.25 21.36
CA ALA A 122 45.06 20.58 21.80
C ALA A 122 46.02 20.48 22.99
N SER A 123 45.69 19.64 23.98
CA SER A 123 46.53 19.38 25.15
C SER A 123 47.87 18.71 24.78
N SER A 124 47.87 17.80 23.81
CA SER A 124 49.07 17.15 23.28
C SER A 124 49.98 18.13 22.52
N ARG A 125 49.41 19.01 21.68
CA ARG A 125 50.19 20.02 20.96
C ARG A 125 50.92 20.97 21.92
N LEU A 126 50.23 21.44 22.96
CA LEU A 126 50.81 22.28 24.01
C LEU A 126 51.97 21.60 24.75
N SER A 127 51.95 20.28 24.91
CA SER A 127 53.02 19.53 25.57
C SER A 127 54.17 19.18 24.62
N THR A 128 53.90 18.88 23.34
CA THR A 128 54.95 18.53 22.36
C THR A 128 55.70 19.73 21.77
N GLU A 129 55.10 20.91 21.70
CA GLU A 129 55.75 22.08 21.08
C GLU A 129 56.87 22.66 21.97
N SER A 130 56.94 22.28 23.24
CA SER A 130 57.96 22.76 24.18
C SER A 130 59.28 21.98 24.16
N TYR A 131 59.38 20.81 23.51
CA TYR A 131 60.54 19.91 23.69
C TYR A 131 60.98 19.08 22.46
N ARG A 132 60.54 19.40 21.24
CA ARG A 132 61.01 18.69 20.05
C ARG A 132 62.28 19.34 19.51
N ILE A 133 63.44 18.77 19.85
CA ILE A 133 64.70 19.05 19.15
C ILE A 133 64.53 18.73 17.67
N ASP A 134 65.04 19.58 16.80
CA ASP A 134 65.04 19.38 15.36
C ASP A 134 66.05 18.28 14.94
N ASP A 135 65.74 17.56 13.86
CA ASP A 135 66.55 16.44 13.36
C ASP A 135 68.00 16.83 13.05
N VAL A 136 68.24 18.10 12.68
CA VAL A 136 69.57 18.63 12.40
C VAL A 136 70.40 18.70 13.68
N THR A 137 69.82 19.24 14.76
CA THR A 137 70.46 19.27 16.09
C THR A 137 70.67 17.86 16.64
N LEU A 138 69.71 16.96 16.46
CA LEU A 138 69.86 15.56 16.89
C LEU A 138 71.02 14.86 16.16
N ARG A 139 71.11 15.03 14.83
CA ARG A 139 72.20 14.48 14.02
C ARG A 139 73.56 15.07 14.42
N GLN A 140 73.60 16.37 14.69
CA GLN A 140 74.83 17.04 15.14
C GLN A 140 75.28 16.51 16.51
N LEU A 141 74.33 16.20 17.40
CA LEU A 141 74.61 15.63 18.71
C LEU A 141 75.18 14.21 18.60
N PHE A 142 74.61 13.37 17.72
CA PHE A 142 75.18 12.05 17.40
C PHE A 142 76.59 12.13 16.82
N LEU A 143 76.84 13.04 15.88
CA LEU A 143 78.18 13.25 15.33
C LEU A 143 79.16 13.70 16.42
N SER A 144 78.72 14.60 17.29
CA SER A 144 79.52 15.09 18.42
C SER A 144 79.89 13.96 19.39
N TYR A 145 79.00 13.00 19.65
CA TYR A 145 79.30 11.83 20.46
C TYR A 145 80.45 10.99 19.86
N PHE A 146 80.45 10.76 18.55
CA PHE A 146 81.50 9.96 17.88
C PHE A 146 82.83 10.71 17.74
N THR A 147 82.81 12.03 17.57
CA THR A 147 84.02 12.85 17.38
C THR A 147 84.59 13.41 18.68
N ALA A 148 83.82 13.44 19.77
CA ALA A 148 84.26 13.98 21.05
C ALA A 148 85.37 13.11 21.69
N PRO A 149 86.28 13.74 22.44
CA PRO A 149 87.23 13.03 23.27
C PRO A 149 86.50 12.28 24.41
N VAL A 150 87.14 11.21 24.91
CA VAL A 150 86.51 10.18 25.77
C VAL A 150 85.92 10.75 27.06
N ASP A 151 86.51 11.83 27.57
CA ASP A 151 86.06 12.59 28.74
C ASP A 151 84.67 13.23 28.58
N LYS A 152 84.24 13.50 27.35
CA LYS A 152 82.95 14.17 27.07
C LYS A 152 81.89 13.25 26.47
N ARG A 153 82.26 12.02 26.10
CA ARG A 153 81.34 11.06 25.49
C ARG A 153 80.22 10.64 26.44
N ALA A 154 80.53 10.46 27.72
CA ALA A 154 79.55 10.09 28.73
C ALA A 154 78.46 11.17 28.90
N ASP A 155 78.86 12.44 28.95
CA ASP A 155 77.92 13.56 29.08
C ASP A 155 77.03 13.70 27.84
N ILE A 156 77.59 13.51 26.65
CA ILE A 156 76.82 13.55 25.40
C ILE A 156 75.88 12.34 25.28
N ALA A 157 76.28 11.15 25.75
CA ALA A 157 75.42 9.97 25.79
C ALA A 157 74.25 10.16 26.77
N LEU A 158 74.49 10.77 27.94
CA LEU A 158 73.46 11.10 28.91
C LEU A 158 72.44 12.09 28.31
N LEU A 159 72.93 13.09 27.58
CA LEU A 159 72.09 14.07 26.90
C LEU A 159 71.26 13.42 25.78
N LEU A 160 71.86 12.54 24.96
CA LEU A 160 71.14 11.74 23.96
C LEU A 160 70.08 10.84 24.59
N GLY A 161 70.39 10.20 25.72
CA GLY A 161 69.44 9.36 26.45
C GLY A 161 68.25 10.13 26.99
N SER A 162 68.50 11.35 27.49
CA SER A 162 67.47 12.25 28.00
C SER A 162 66.56 12.77 26.88
N ILE A 163 67.12 13.10 25.71
CA ILE A 163 66.37 13.61 24.55
C ILE A 163 65.53 12.50 23.89
N LEU A 164 66.03 11.26 23.88
CA LEU A 164 65.35 10.10 23.30
C LEU A 164 64.42 9.39 24.30
N GLU A 165 64.28 9.94 25.52
CA GLU A 165 63.45 9.38 26.60
C GLU A 165 63.76 7.90 26.93
N TYR A 166 65.04 7.51 26.85
CA TYR A 166 65.43 6.15 27.23
C TYR A 166 65.26 5.92 28.75
N SER A 167 64.71 4.77 29.12
CA SER A 167 64.61 4.34 30.53
C SER A 167 66.02 4.28 31.16
N PRO A 168 66.18 4.61 32.46
CA PRO A 168 67.47 4.52 33.16
C PRO A 168 68.12 3.12 33.08
N GLU A 169 67.32 2.08 32.86
CA GLU A 169 67.78 0.70 32.64
C GLU A 169 68.49 0.50 31.29
N ASP A 170 68.05 1.18 30.25
CA ASP A 170 68.68 1.12 28.91
C ASP A 170 69.88 2.07 28.81
N MET A 171 69.83 3.19 29.53
CA MET A 171 70.95 4.12 29.64
C MET A 171 72.19 3.48 30.30
N HIS A 172 71.99 2.59 31.29
CA HIS A 172 73.08 1.83 31.90
C HIS A 172 73.79 0.90 30.92
N LYS A 173 73.04 0.26 30.00
CA LYS A 173 73.61 -0.66 29.00
C LYS A 173 74.51 0.08 28.01
N VAL A 174 74.12 1.29 27.60
CA VAL A 174 74.87 2.13 26.65
C VAL A 174 76.13 2.73 27.29
N CYS A 175 76.05 3.16 28.55
CA CYS A 175 77.22 3.65 29.29
C CYS A 175 78.26 2.55 29.56
N ILE A 176 77.82 1.33 29.88
CA ILE A 176 78.74 0.20 30.15
C ILE A 176 79.48 -0.25 28.88
N LEU A 177 78.89 -0.11 27.69
CA LEU A 177 79.52 -0.44 26.41
C LEU A 177 80.52 0.62 25.92
N SER A 178 80.58 1.80 26.57
CA SER A 178 81.44 2.92 26.18
C SER A 178 82.72 3.06 27.02
N LEU A 179 82.96 2.12 27.95
CA LEU A 179 84.18 1.99 28.77
C LEU A 179 85.24 1.12 28.09
#